data_AF-A0A2H1YH61-F1
#
_entry.id   AF-A0A2H1YH61-F1
#
_cell.length_a   1.000
_cell.length_b   1.000
_cell.length_c   1.000
_cell.angle_alpha   90.00
_cell.angle_beta   90.00
_cell.angle_gamma   90.00
#
_symmetry.space_group_name_H-M   'P 1'
#
loop_
_entity.id
_entity.type
_entity.pdbx_description
1 polymer ?
#
loop_
_entity_poly.entity_id
_entity_poly.type
_entity_poly.pdbx_seq_one_letter_code
_entity_poly.pdbx_strand_id
1 'polypeptide(L)'
;MRNLNKLKLMLIILIGLSINSCQEKDDYSSEIIETVSEIDTSKLIYFKGLPVNHRFDTPIENLEIKHTEDVLKQIYNNSKTGTIKGKVASYRTSNTELPSPELIVAATKELIEQFPYKKIEQELDTEKEALERWEMIKSDFPTLTEEGIEKNIDLIDEYYSQNLDYVVLDKIAKNEVVITSKAAARSGKTCVLKKIISLKWGLTRATYAITLASTRASTSAGNYYPDSYGSYYGYAGGGGTDTRGDAYRHTLWNALLANYYPTVSSKAPRMAFAKAVADANEECNDSNPIDSEAMDYHNNAIGRKIWNDNTSYKKTWFGWNYGLNTPSTSRIKDLVREAVDKRSCFIVKTKNSTDFPNNLLPQSQKAPQIKAKILNTNANTVVYFKGTIVPSRYTYRSVFSHWEYYDCDRFDDIRIAQRIRPIEECRRAIYRRERVEIKACYKL
;
A
#
# COMPACT_ATOMS: atom_id res chain seq x y z
N MET A 1 -18.66 37.76 -38.22
CA MET A 1 -19.93 37.21 -37.70
C MET A 1 -20.74 36.66 -38.86
N ARG A 2 -21.41 35.51 -38.65
CA ARG A 2 -22.13 34.63 -39.61
C ARG A 2 -21.28 33.47 -40.16
N ASN A 3 -21.84 32.25 -40.01
CA ASN A 3 -21.39 30.94 -40.51
C ASN A 3 -20.52 30.03 -39.62
N LEU A 4 -20.88 29.89 -38.33
CA LEU A 4 -20.44 28.73 -37.51
C LEU A 4 -21.57 28.03 -36.73
N ASN A 5 -22.83 28.42 -36.97
CA ASN A 5 -24.00 27.81 -36.31
C ASN A 5 -24.78 26.82 -37.20
N LYS A 6 -24.29 26.49 -38.41
CA LYS A 6 -24.96 25.54 -39.32
C LYS A 6 -24.32 24.15 -39.39
N LEU A 7 -23.19 23.92 -38.70
CA LEU A 7 -22.54 22.60 -38.67
C LEU A 7 -22.98 21.72 -37.48
N LYS A 8 -23.61 22.30 -36.45
CA LYS A 8 -24.08 21.56 -35.26
C LYS A 8 -25.49 20.98 -35.36
N LEU A 9 -26.23 21.26 -36.45
CA LEU A 9 -27.58 20.75 -36.65
C LEU A 9 -27.67 19.61 -37.69
N MET A 10 -26.57 19.31 -38.40
CA MET A 10 -26.50 18.26 -39.43
C MET A 10 -25.98 16.91 -38.90
N LEU A 11 -25.40 16.84 -37.70
CA LEU A 11 -24.98 15.56 -37.10
C LEU A 11 -26.08 14.87 -36.29
N ILE A 12 -27.21 15.54 -36.04
CA ILE A 12 -28.34 15.01 -35.24
C ILE A 12 -29.45 14.43 -36.14
N ILE A 13 -29.39 14.63 -37.46
CA ILE A 13 -30.42 14.15 -38.42
C ILE A 13 -29.98 12.86 -39.15
N LEU A 14 -28.73 12.41 -39.00
CA LEU A 14 -28.22 11.17 -39.61
C LEU A 14 -28.33 9.92 -38.73
N ILE A 15 -28.89 10.04 -37.53
CA ILE A 15 -29.28 8.89 -36.66
C ILE A 15 -30.80 8.63 -36.74
N GLY A 16 -31.57 9.51 -37.40
CA GLY A 16 -33.04 9.46 -37.45
C GLY A 16 -33.68 8.88 -38.72
N LEU A 17 -32.92 8.32 -39.66
CA LEU A 17 -33.44 7.91 -40.99
C LEU A 17 -32.99 6.51 -41.44
N SER A 18 -33.01 5.54 -40.53
CA SER A 18 -32.87 4.12 -40.90
C SER A 18 -33.82 3.19 -40.14
N ILE A 19 -35.02 3.68 -39.80
CA ILE A 19 -36.12 2.80 -39.40
C ILE A 19 -37.44 3.34 -40.00
N ASN A 20 -37.83 2.77 -41.14
CA ASN A 20 -39.18 2.28 -41.48
C ASN A 20 -39.49 2.39 -42.97
N SER A 21 -39.14 1.33 -43.70
CA SER A 21 -39.93 0.85 -44.83
C SER A 21 -39.55 -0.60 -45.13
N CYS A 22 -40.17 -1.54 -44.41
CA CYS A 22 -40.60 -2.83 -44.94
C CYS A 22 -41.61 -3.45 -43.97
N GLN A 23 -42.72 -3.91 -44.52
CA GLN A 23 -43.85 -4.50 -43.82
C GLN A 23 -43.56 -5.94 -43.36
N GLU A 24 -44.14 -6.23 -42.19
CA GLU A 24 -44.60 -7.52 -41.66
C GLU A 24 -43.61 -8.57 -41.13
N LYS A 25 -43.90 -8.92 -39.86
CA LYS A 25 -43.54 -10.11 -39.06
C LYS A 25 -42.13 -10.14 -38.49
N ASP A 26 -41.97 -9.60 -37.30
CA ASP A 26 -42.08 -10.39 -36.07
C ASP A 26 -41.99 -9.48 -34.83
N ASP A 27 -42.75 -9.87 -33.82
CA ASP A 27 -42.89 -9.23 -32.51
C ASP A 27 -41.55 -9.34 -31.77
N TYR A 28 -40.79 -8.24 -31.65
CA TYR A 28 -39.62 -8.16 -30.78
C TYR A 28 -39.48 -6.74 -30.22
N SER A 29 -40.34 -6.43 -29.25
CA SER A 29 -40.01 -5.45 -28.22
C SER A 29 -38.99 -6.08 -27.28
N SER A 30 -37.69 -5.90 -27.54
CA SER A 30 -36.69 -6.09 -26.48
C SER A 30 -36.66 -4.85 -25.60
N GLU A 31 -37.75 -4.64 -24.85
CA GLU A 31 -37.60 -4.12 -23.51
C GLU A 31 -36.61 -5.05 -22.80
N ILE A 32 -35.40 -4.57 -22.53
CA ILE A 32 -34.61 -5.16 -21.44
C ILE A 32 -35.32 -4.70 -20.16
N ILE A 33 -36.44 -5.35 -19.86
CA ILE A 33 -36.86 -5.55 -18.47
C ILE A 33 -35.73 -6.39 -17.90
N GLU A 34 -34.75 -5.75 -17.26
CA GLU A 34 -34.05 -6.40 -16.17
C GLU A 34 -35.18 -6.84 -15.24
N THR A 35 -35.50 -8.12 -15.28
CA THR A 35 -36.33 -8.74 -14.28
C THR A 35 -35.59 -8.51 -12.97
N VAL A 36 -35.97 -7.45 -12.26
CA VAL A 36 -35.59 -7.25 -10.87
C VAL A 36 -36.21 -8.44 -10.17
N SER A 37 -35.43 -9.51 -10.01
CA SER A 37 -35.81 -10.58 -9.13
C SER A 37 -36.05 -9.91 -7.79
N GLU A 38 -37.27 -10.02 -7.27
CA GLU A 38 -37.60 -9.46 -5.96
C GLU A 38 -36.59 -10.02 -4.97
N ILE A 39 -35.77 -9.13 -4.40
CA ILE A 39 -34.78 -9.51 -3.41
C ILE A 39 -35.56 -10.04 -2.21
N ASP A 40 -35.37 -11.31 -1.88
CA ASP A 40 -35.98 -11.94 -0.71
C ASP A 40 -35.37 -11.35 0.57
N THR A 41 -35.95 -10.24 1.01
CA THR A 41 -35.50 -9.50 2.20
C THR A 41 -35.76 -10.26 3.51
N SER A 42 -36.58 -11.31 3.49
CA SER A 42 -36.92 -12.09 4.69
C SER A 42 -35.74 -12.87 5.29
N LYS A 43 -34.70 -13.12 4.48
CA LYS A 43 -33.49 -13.86 4.87
C LYS A 43 -32.32 -12.96 5.24
N LEU A 44 -32.46 -11.64 5.11
CA LEU A 44 -31.39 -10.69 5.41
C LEU A 44 -31.29 -10.42 6.90
N ILE A 45 -30.07 -10.28 7.41
CA ILE A 45 -29.82 -9.74 8.75
C ILE A 45 -29.49 -8.24 8.64
N TYR A 46 -29.51 -7.53 9.76
CA TYR A 46 -29.14 -6.11 9.79
C TYR A 46 -27.80 -5.91 10.50
N PHE A 47 -26.78 -5.51 9.76
CA PHE A 47 -25.51 -5.06 10.34
C PHE A 47 -25.52 -3.55 10.49
N LYS A 48 -25.74 -3.07 11.72
CA LYS A 48 -25.83 -1.63 12.05
C LYS A 48 -26.79 -0.85 11.12
N GLY A 49 -27.91 -1.47 10.78
CA GLY A 49 -28.94 -0.89 9.90
C GLY A 49 -28.76 -1.18 8.41
N LEU A 50 -27.65 -1.79 7.97
CA LEU A 50 -27.51 -2.28 6.60
C LEU A 50 -28.08 -3.69 6.46
N PRO A 51 -29.01 -3.95 5.52
CA PRO A 51 -29.46 -5.31 5.20
C PRO A 51 -28.33 -6.09 4.51
N VAL A 52 -27.99 -7.25 5.06
CA VAL A 52 -26.88 -8.10 4.59
C VAL A 52 -27.35 -9.54 4.38
N ASN A 53 -26.98 -10.11 3.25
CA ASN A 53 -27.03 -11.54 3.00
C ASN A 53 -25.85 -12.19 3.72
N HIS A 54 -26.06 -12.61 4.95
CA HIS A 54 -24.99 -13.09 5.82
C HIS A 54 -24.62 -14.53 5.53
N ARG A 55 -23.44 -14.71 4.91
CA ARG A 55 -22.91 -16.01 4.47
C ARG A 55 -21.81 -16.61 5.35
N PHE A 56 -21.43 -15.95 6.44
CA PHE A 56 -20.38 -16.43 7.34
C PHE A 56 -21.01 -17.11 8.56
N ASP A 57 -20.27 -18.00 9.22
CA ASP A 57 -20.74 -18.69 10.43
C ASP A 57 -20.65 -17.80 11.69
N THR A 58 -20.44 -16.49 11.53
CA THR A 58 -20.27 -15.54 12.64
C THR A 58 -21.61 -15.28 13.31
N PRO A 59 -21.76 -15.55 14.63
CA PRO A 59 -22.97 -15.19 15.35
C PRO A 59 -23.26 -13.69 15.24
N ILE A 60 -24.52 -13.32 15.00
CA ILE A 60 -24.97 -11.92 14.84
C ILE A 60 -24.54 -11.06 16.04
N GLU A 61 -24.64 -11.61 17.26
CA GLU A 61 -24.20 -10.97 18.50
C GLU A 61 -22.72 -10.56 18.50
N ASN A 62 -21.84 -11.30 17.80
CA ASN A 62 -20.44 -10.93 17.67
C ASN A 62 -20.22 -9.83 16.63
N LEU A 63 -21.14 -9.66 15.67
CA LEU A 63 -21.09 -8.57 14.68
C LEU A 63 -21.60 -7.24 15.26
N GLU A 64 -22.48 -7.27 16.25
CA GLU A 64 -23.01 -6.03 16.84
C GLU A 64 -22.03 -5.37 17.82
N ILE A 65 -20.96 -6.08 18.19
CA ILE A 65 -20.09 -5.69 19.30
C ILE A 65 -18.68 -5.38 18.80
N LYS A 66 -18.06 -4.40 19.46
CA LYS A 66 -16.72 -3.96 19.12
C LYS A 66 -15.69 -5.02 19.50
N HIS A 67 -14.89 -5.45 18.53
CA HIS A 67 -13.78 -6.39 18.71
C HIS A 67 -12.60 -5.77 19.47
N THR A 68 -12.77 -5.62 20.78
CA THR A 68 -11.68 -5.31 21.72
C THR A 68 -10.85 -6.56 22.03
N GLU A 69 -9.68 -6.41 22.66
CA GLU A 69 -8.84 -7.56 23.04
C GLU A 69 -9.62 -8.57 23.89
N ASP A 70 -10.42 -8.12 24.85
CA ASP A 70 -11.21 -9.00 25.73
C ASP A 70 -12.32 -9.72 24.97
N VAL A 71 -13.01 -9.02 24.06
CA VAL A 71 -14.04 -9.62 23.20
C VAL A 71 -13.42 -10.69 22.29
N LEU A 72 -12.28 -10.42 21.68
CA LEU A 72 -11.56 -11.37 20.83
C LEU A 72 -11.10 -12.61 21.60
N LYS A 73 -10.60 -12.44 22.83
CA LYS A 73 -10.25 -13.58 23.71
C LYS A 73 -11.46 -14.43 24.04
N GLN A 74 -12.61 -13.79 24.31
CA GLN A 74 -13.84 -14.52 24.59
C GLN A 74 -14.36 -15.25 23.36
N ILE A 75 -14.37 -14.63 22.18
CA ILE A 75 -14.71 -15.30 20.90
C ILE A 75 -13.85 -16.56 20.74
N TYR A 76 -12.54 -16.41 20.88
CA TYR A 76 -11.59 -17.52 20.73
C TYR A 76 -11.87 -18.66 21.74
N ASN A 77 -12.17 -18.33 23.00
CA ASN A 77 -12.50 -19.31 24.03
C ASN A 77 -13.83 -20.02 23.83
N ASN A 78 -14.85 -19.29 23.40
CA ASN A 78 -16.16 -19.87 23.12
C ASN A 78 -16.06 -20.88 21.99
N SER A 79 -15.29 -20.57 20.94
CA SER A 79 -14.99 -21.51 19.86
C SER A 79 -14.25 -22.77 20.34
N LYS A 80 -13.31 -22.65 21.30
CA LYS A 80 -12.61 -23.82 21.86
C LYS A 80 -13.53 -24.74 22.66
N THR A 81 -14.45 -24.16 23.44
CA THR A 81 -15.30 -24.93 24.36
C THR A 81 -16.56 -25.47 23.70
N GLY A 82 -16.84 -25.10 22.46
CA GLY A 82 -18.09 -25.46 21.76
C GLY A 82 -19.33 -24.79 22.37
N THR A 83 -19.16 -23.80 23.24
CA THR A 83 -20.25 -23.11 23.94
C THR A 83 -20.80 -21.98 23.08
N ILE A 84 -21.50 -22.33 21.99
CA ILE A 84 -22.32 -21.38 21.22
C ILE A 84 -23.76 -21.84 21.31
N LYS A 85 -24.40 -21.63 22.46
CA LYS A 85 -25.87 -21.64 22.55
C LYS A 85 -26.36 -20.66 23.61
N GLY A 86 -26.73 -19.46 23.15
CA GLY A 86 -27.87 -18.71 23.66
C GLY A 86 -27.71 -18.07 25.04
N LYS A 87 -27.89 -16.74 25.03
CA LYS A 87 -27.97 -15.79 26.15
C LYS A 87 -26.63 -15.18 26.54
N VAL A 88 -26.68 -13.86 26.57
CA VAL A 88 -25.74 -12.88 27.14
C VAL A 88 -25.12 -13.42 28.43
N ALA A 89 -24.06 -14.23 28.29
CA ALA A 89 -23.14 -14.45 29.37
C ALA A 89 -22.38 -13.14 29.51
N SER A 90 -22.55 -12.46 30.65
CA SER A 90 -21.78 -11.28 31.02
C SER A 90 -20.34 -11.42 30.50
N TYR A 91 -19.86 -10.48 29.67
CA TYR A 91 -18.48 -10.48 29.16
C TYR A 91 -17.52 -10.59 30.35
N ARG A 92 -17.05 -11.81 30.64
CA ARG A 92 -16.12 -12.10 31.74
C ARG A 92 -14.73 -12.12 31.15
N THR A 93 -13.82 -11.38 31.75
CA THR A 93 -12.38 -11.42 31.42
C THR A 93 -11.89 -12.86 31.47
N SER A 94 -11.52 -13.42 30.32
CA SER A 94 -10.93 -14.75 30.23
C SER A 94 -9.41 -14.66 30.25
N ASN A 95 -8.75 -15.51 31.05
CA ASN A 95 -7.28 -15.57 31.14
C ASN A 95 -6.59 -16.19 29.91
N THR A 96 -7.32 -16.52 28.84
CA THR A 96 -6.73 -17.14 27.65
C THR A 96 -6.04 -16.10 26.77
N GLU A 97 -4.85 -16.45 26.30
CA GLU A 97 -4.11 -15.65 25.31
C GLU A 97 -4.68 -15.85 23.90
N LEU A 98 -4.64 -14.78 23.09
CA LEU A 98 -4.95 -14.88 21.66
C LEU A 98 -3.91 -15.75 20.95
N PRO A 99 -4.25 -16.36 19.79
CA PRO A 99 -3.30 -17.14 19.01
C PRO A 99 -2.04 -16.34 18.62
N SER A 100 -0.93 -17.04 18.39
CA SER A 100 0.31 -16.40 17.93
C SER A 100 0.10 -15.72 16.57
N PRO A 101 0.87 -14.64 16.26
CA PRO A 101 0.81 -13.98 14.97
C PRO A 101 1.00 -14.92 13.77
N GLU A 102 1.87 -15.92 13.91
CA GLU A 102 2.14 -16.93 12.89
C GLU A 102 0.90 -17.79 12.60
N LEU A 103 0.14 -18.16 13.64
CA LEU A 103 -1.07 -18.97 13.48
C LEU A 103 -2.17 -18.15 12.81
N ILE A 104 -2.33 -16.90 13.24
CA ILE A 104 -3.28 -15.96 12.63
C ILE A 104 -2.95 -15.80 11.16
N VAL A 105 -1.68 -15.56 10.80
CA VAL A 105 -1.25 -15.43 9.40
C VAL A 105 -1.54 -16.69 8.59
N ALA A 106 -1.22 -17.88 9.12
CA ALA A 106 -1.45 -19.15 8.43
C ALA A 106 -2.94 -19.38 8.16
N ALA A 107 -3.79 -19.26 9.19
CA ALA A 107 -5.23 -19.41 9.05
C ALA A 107 -5.86 -18.34 8.14
N THR A 108 -5.34 -17.10 8.19
CA THR A 108 -5.78 -16.01 7.30
C THR A 108 -5.58 -16.38 5.84
N LYS A 109 -4.42 -16.94 5.46
CA LYS A 109 -4.14 -17.31 4.07
C LYS A 109 -5.13 -18.33 3.50
N GLU A 110 -5.60 -19.24 4.33
CA GLU A 110 -6.60 -20.26 3.93
C GLU A 110 -8.02 -19.68 3.78
N LEU A 111 -8.33 -18.58 4.47
CA LEU A 111 -9.69 -18.04 4.56
C LEU A 111 -9.89 -16.73 3.78
N ILE A 112 -8.82 -15.98 3.50
CA ILE A 112 -8.91 -14.63 2.93
C ILE A 112 -9.58 -14.61 1.55
N GLU A 113 -9.53 -15.72 0.80
CA GLU A 113 -10.16 -15.84 -0.52
C GLU A 113 -11.69 -15.86 -0.46
N GLN A 114 -12.27 -16.15 0.71
CA GLN A 114 -13.72 -16.07 0.93
C GLN A 114 -14.18 -14.62 1.12
N PHE A 115 -13.27 -13.67 1.26
CA PHE A 115 -13.56 -12.26 1.48
C PHE A 115 -13.26 -11.44 0.22
N PRO A 116 -13.94 -10.29 0.02
CA PRO A 116 -13.67 -9.41 -1.11
C PRO A 116 -12.39 -8.58 -0.91
N TYR A 117 -11.33 -9.21 -0.42
CA TYR A 117 -10.01 -8.61 -0.24
C TYR A 117 -9.04 -9.08 -1.33
N LYS A 118 -8.15 -8.18 -1.76
CA LYS A 118 -7.06 -8.53 -2.67
C LYS A 118 -6.12 -9.56 -2.02
N LYS A 119 -5.77 -10.62 -2.76
CA LYS A 119 -4.74 -11.58 -2.36
C LYS A 119 -3.38 -10.89 -2.31
N ILE A 120 -2.68 -11.01 -1.18
CA ILE A 120 -1.38 -10.33 -0.96
C ILE A 120 -0.21 -11.09 -1.61
N GLU A 121 -0.37 -12.40 -1.83
CA GLU A 121 0.68 -13.25 -2.40
C GLU A 121 0.78 -13.13 -3.92
N GLN A 122 -0.29 -12.68 -4.58
CA GLN A 122 -0.26 -12.36 -6.00
C GLN A 122 0.39 -11.00 -6.21
N GLU A 123 1.43 -10.96 -7.05
CA GLU A 123 2.18 -9.73 -7.33
C GLU A 123 1.34 -8.66 -8.05
N LEU A 124 0.31 -9.09 -8.80
CA LEU A 124 -0.59 -8.24 -9.55
C LEU A 124 -2.03 -8.73 -9.36
N ASP A 125 -2.96 -7.79 -9.30
CA ASP A 125 -4.39 -8.06 -9.15
C ASP A 125 -5.09 -7.76 -10.47
N THR A 126 -5.56 -8.80 -11.14
CA THR A 126 -6.16 -8.69 -12.47
C THR A 126 -7.49 -7.93 -12.40
N GLU A 127 -7.97 -7.46 -13.54
CA GLU A 127 -9.30 -6.85 -13.63
C GLU A 127 -10.40 -7.85 -13.30
N LYS A 128 -10.27 -9.09 -13.79
CA LYS A 128 -11.18 -10.20 -13.49
C LYS A 128 -11.31 -10.46 -11.99
N GLU A 129 -10.20 -10.63 -11.28
CA GLU A 129 -10.22 -10.89 -9.83
C GLU A 129 -10.82 -9.72 -9.04
N ALA A 130 -10.62 -8.48 -9.51
CA ALA A 130 -11.24 -7.31 -8.89
C ALA A 130 -12.75 -7.26 -9.13
N LEU A 131 -13.23 -7.65 -10.31
CA LEU A 131 -14.66 -7.76 -10.60
C LEU A 131 -15.31 -8.89 -9.80
N GLU A 132 -14.66 -10.06 -9.68
CA GLU A 132 -15.18 -11.16 -8.86
C GLU A 132 -15.41 -10.73 -7.40
N ARG A 133 -14.49 -9.95 -6.81
CA ARG A 133 -14.66 -9.40 -5.45
C ARG A 133 -15.74 -8.31 -5.39
N TRP A 134 -15.91 -7.54 -6.47
CA TRP A 134 -17.01 -6.58 -6.58
C TRP A 134 -18.36 -7.29 -6.57
N GLU A 135 -18.50 -8.39 -7.31
CA GLU A 135 -19.71 -9.22 -7.31
C GLU A 135 -19.99 -9.85 -5.94
N MET A 136 -18.96 -10.26 -5.19
CA MET A 136 -19.15 -10.74 -3.81
C MET A 136 -19.82 -9.68 -2.93
N ILE A 137 -19.41 -8.41 -3.04
CA ILE A 137 -20.01 -7.32 -2.24
C ILE A 137 -21.45 -7.08 -2.65
N LYS A 138 -21.74 -7.04 -3.95
CA LYS A 138 -23.12 -6.87 -4.45
C LYS A 138 -24.02 -8.04 -4.01
N SER A 139 -23.49 -9.26 -4.00
CA SER A 139 -24.21 -10.44 -3.53
C SER A 139 -24.46 -10.43 -2.01
N ASP A 140 -23.50 -9.94 -1.23
CA ASP A 140 -23.60 -9.81 0.22
C ASP A 140 -24.50 -8.64 0.64
N PHE A 141 -24.58 -7.58 -0.17
CA PHE A 141 -25.40 -6.38 0.07
C PHE A 141 -26.39 -6.14 -1.09
N PRO A 142 -27.34 -7.07 -1.34
CA PRO A 142 -28.16 -7.06 -2.55
C PRO A 142 -29.11 -5.86 -2.63
N THR A 143 -29.40 -5.20 -1.49
CA THR A 143 -30.27 -4.02 -1.42
C THR A 143 -29.56 -2.71 -1.74
N LEU A 144 -28.24 -2.70 -1.84
CA LEU A 144 -27.46 -1.50 -2.13
C LEU A 144 -27.18 -1.36 -3.62
N THR A 145 -27.39 -0.16 -4.15
CA THR A 145 -26.86 0.23 -5.46
C THR A 145 -25.34 0.38 -5.38
N GLU A 146 -24.64 0.49 -6.53
CA GLU A 146 -23.19 0.73 -6.53
C GLU A 146 -22.80 2.04 -5.79
N GLU A 147 -23.61 3.10 -5.96
CA GLU A 147 -23.46 4.34 -5.20
C GLU A 147 -23.71 4.11 -3.70
N GLY A 148 -24.69 3.28 -3.35
CA GLY A 148 -24.97 2.87 -1.98
C GLY A 148 -23.79 2.13 -1.35
N ILE A 149 -23.13 1.24 -2.10
CA ILE A 149 -21.91 0.54 -1.67
C ILE A 149 -20.78 1.54 -1.43
N GLU A 150 -20.53 2.48 -2.36
CA GLU A 150 -19.46 3.46 -2.17
C GLU A 150 -19.69 4.34 -0.93
N LYS A 151 -20.92 4.83 -0.73
CA LYS A 151 -21.27 5.65 0.44
C LYS A 151 -21.13 4.91 1.77
N ASN A 152 -21.28 3.59 1.77
CA ASN A 152 -21.22 2.75 2.96
C ASN A 152 -19.94 1.89 3.04
N ILE A 153 -18.93 2.17 2.22
CA ILE A 153 -17.78 1.28 2.03
C ILE A 153 -17.02 1.00 3.33
N ASP A 154 -16.91 1.98 4.23
CA ASP A 154 -16.23 1.82 5.51
C ASP A 154 -17.02 0.90 6.46
N LEU A 155 -18.35 0.97 6.44
CA LEU A 155 -19.21 0.10 7.23
C LEU A 155 -19.25 -1.34 6.67
N ILE A 156 -19.24 -1.47 5.35
CA ILE A 156 -19.09 -2.75 4.64
C ILE A 156 -17.73 -3.39 4.96
N ASP A 157 -16.65 -2.60 4.95
CA ASP A 157 -15.30 -3.08 5.30
C ASP A 157 -15.20 -3.50 6.78
N GLU A 158 -15.92 -2.82 7.69
CA GLU A 158 -16.05 -3.23 9.08
C GLU A 158 -16.76 -4.59 9.22
N TYR A 159 -17.88 -4.79 8.49
CA TYR A 159 -18.58 -6.08 8.47
C TYR A 159 -17.63 -7.22 8.08
N TYR A 160 -16.89 -7.07 6.98
CA TYR A 160 -15.93 -8.07 6.55
C TYR A 160 -14.77 -8.25 7.55
N SER A 161 -14.32 -7.18 8.19
CA SER A 161 -13.27 -7.26 9.21
C SER A 161 -13.67 -8.11 10.40
N GLN A 162 -14.87 -7.89 10.93
CA GLN A 162 -15.34 -8.61 12.12
C GLN A 162 -15.61 -10.08 11.80
N ASN A 163 -16.20 -10.36 10.63
CA ASN A 163 -16.32 -11.73 10.15
C ASN A 163 -14.96 -12.41 10.02
N LEU A 164 -13.97 -11.72 9.44
CA LEU A 164 -12.62 -12.26 9.27
C LEU A 164 -11.94 -12.56 10.61
N ASP A 165 -12.10 -11.69 11.61
CA ASP A 165 -11.61 -11.93 12.97
C ASP A 165 -12.24 -13.20 13.57
N TYR A 166 -13.57 -13.33 13.48
CA TYR A 166 -14.28 -14.49 14.02
C TYR A 166 -13.87 -15.80 13.33
N VAL A 167 -13.96 -15.88 12.00
CA VAL A 167 -13.72 -17.14 11.27
C VAL A 167 -12.28 -17.63 11.41
N VAL A 168 -11.31 -16.71 11.50
CA VAL A 168 -9.90 -17.07 11.74
C VAL A 168 -9.71 -17.61 13.15
N LEU A 169 -10.25 -16.93 14.17
CA LEU A 169 -10.15 -17.39 15.55
C LEU A 169 -10.85 -18.73 15.76
N ASP A 170 -12.04 -18.90 15.17
CA ASP A 170 -12.83 -20.13 15.24
C ASP A 170 -12.10 -21.29 14.57
N LYS A 171 -11.54 -21.08 13.38
CA LYS A 171 -10.73 -22.09 12.69
C LYS A 171 -9.51 -22.50 13.50
N ILE A 172 -8.79 -21.55 14.10
CA ILE A 172 -7.63 -21.87 14.94
C ILE A 172 -8.07 -22.65 16.18
N ALA A 173 -9.14 -22.22 16.85
CA ALA A 173 -9.66 -22.86 18.06
C ALA A 173 -10.06 -24.32 17.80
N LYS A 174 -10.71 -24.61 16.68
CA LYS A 174 -11.16 -25.96 16.31
C LYS A 174 -10.03 -26.89 15.82
N ASN A 175 -8.85 -26.36 15.49
CA ASN A 175 -7.74 -27.12 14.89
C ASN A 175 -6.41 -27.03 15.67
N GLU A 176 -6.43 -26.61 16.93
CA GLU A 176 -5.25 -26.19 17.70
C GLU A 176 -4.15 -27.27 17.84
N VAL A 177 -4.53 -28.55 17.91
CA VAL A 177 -3.61 -29.70 18.10
C VAL A 177 -2.61 -29.88 16.94
N VAL A 178 -2.90 -29.37 15.74
CA VAL A 178 -2.02 -29.47 14.56
C VAL A 178 -1.00 -28.32 14.49
N ILE A 179 -1.21 -27.24 15.25
CA ILE A 179 -0.59 -25.94 14.97
C ILE A 179 0.43 -25.50 16.06
N THR A 180 0.26 -25.92 17.32
CA THR A 180 1.17 -25.61 18.44
C THR A 180 2.58 -26.19 18.32
N SER A 181 2.80 -27.19 17.45
CA SER A 181 4.13 -27.80 17.23
C SER A 181 5.08 -26.98 16.33
N LYS A 182 4.63 -25.85 15.76
CA LYS A 182 5.38 -25.10 14.73
C LYS A 182 5.74 -23.64 15.06
N ALA A 183 5.29 -23.08 16.18
CA ALA A 183 5.43 -21.65 16.45
C ALA A 183 6.40 -21.36 17.62
N ALA A 184 7.61 -20.87 17.30
CA ALA A 184 8.50 -20.28 18.30
C ALA A 184 8.01 -18.88 18.66
N ALA A 185 7.53 -18.71 19.90
CA ALA A 185 7.09 -17.42 20.42
C ALA A 185 8.25 -16.40 20.42
N ARG A 186 8.12 -15.31 19.66
CA ARG A 186 9.01 -14.14 19.75
C ARG A 186 8.27 -13.00 20.44
N SER A 187 8.72 -12.64 21.64
CA SER A 187 8.06 -11.71 22.58
C SER A 187 8.14 -10.22 22.22
N GLY A 188 8.52 -9.84 21.00
CA GLY A 188 8.78 -8.44 20.64
C GLY A 188 7.60 -7.63 20.07
N LYS A 189 6.44 -8.24 19.78
CA LYS A 189 5.35 -7.58 19.02
C LYS A 189 4.05 -7.35 19.79
N THR A 190 4.00 -7.68 21.08
CA THR A 190 2.77 -7.63 21.88
C THR A 190 2.27 -6.21 22.13
N CYS A 191 3.16 -5.24 22.41
CA CYS A 191 2.75 -3.84 22.64
C CYS A 191 2.11 -3.20 21.40
N VAL A 192 2.77 -3.29 20.24
CA VAL A 192 2.25 -2.73 18.98
C VAL A 192 0.90 -3.34 18.63
N LEU A 193 0.78 -4.67 18.68
CA LEU A 193 -0.47 -5.34 18.34
C LEU A 193 -1.61 -4.96 19.29
N LYS A 194 -1.35 -4.87 20.61
CA LYS A 194 -2.33 -4.39 21.59
C LYS A 194 -2.82 -2.98 21.30
N LYS A 195 -1.91 -2.05 21.01
CA LYS A 195 -2.27 -0.68 20.59
C LYS A 195 -3.13 -0.70 19.34
N ILE A 196 -2.75 -1.48 18.32
CA ILE A 196 -3.48 -1.55 17.05
C ILE A 196 -4.88 -2.18 17.21
N ILE A 197 -5.04 -3.19 18.05
CA ILE A 197 -6.35 -3.75 18.41
C ILE A 197 -7.19 -2.69 19.15
N SER A 198 -6.60 -1.96 20.09
CA SER A 198 -7.30 -0.88 20.82
C SER A 198 -7.79 0.24 19.89
N LEU A 199 -7.07 0.49 18.79
CA LEU A 199 -7.42 1.41 17.71
C LEU A 199 -8.39 0.81 16.68
N LYS A 200 -8.82 -0.44 16.86
CA LYS A 200 -9.88 -1.11 16.08
C LYS A 200 -9.53 -1.38 14.62
N TRP A 201 -8.27 -1.67 14.33
CA TRP A 201 -7.84 -2.05 12.98
C TRP A 201 -8.12 -3.51 12.61
N GLY A 202 -8.85 -4.26 13.45
CA GLY A 202 -9.11 -5.69 13.29
C GLY A 202 -7.88 -6.55 13.62
N LEU A 203 -8.06 -7.58 14.44
CA LEU A 203 -6.95 -8.43 14.89
C LEU A 203 -6.26 -9.11 13.71
N THR A 204 -7.05 -9.77 12.87
CA THR A 204 -6.55 -10.62 11.80
C THR A 204 -5.89 -9.81 10.70
N ARG A 205 -6.59 -8.77 10.20
CA ARG A 205 -6.08 -7.88 9.15
C ARG A 205 -4.78 -7.19 9.55
N ALA A 206 -4.74 -6.66 10.77
CA ALA A 206 -3.55 -6.01 11.30
C ALA A 206 -2.38 -6.99 11.45
N THR A 207 -2.61 -8.12 12.11
CA THR A 207 -1.57 -9.13 12.37
C THR A 207 -0.98 -9.65 11.06
N TYR A 208 -1.84 -9.91 10.07
CA TYR A 208 -1.45 -10.37 8.75
C TYR A 208 -0.54 -9.36 8.04
N ALA A 209 -0.97 -8.10 7.97
CA ALA A 209 -0.22 -7.03 7.31
C ALA A 209 1.12 -6.73 8.02
N ILE A 210 1.11 -6.59 9.35
CA ILE A 210 2.31 -6.31 10.17
C ILE A 210 3.34 -7.40 9.97
N THR A 211 2.92 -8.67 10.03
CA THR A 211 3.85 -9.81 9.95
C THR A 211 4.51 -9.88 8.58
N LEU A 212 3.73 -9.81 7.49
CA LEU A 212 4.27 -9.85 6.14
C LEU A 212 5.17 -8.65 5.83
N ALA A 213 4.74 -7.44 6.20
CA ALA A 213 5.52 -6.22 5.95
C ALA A 213 6.85 -6.25 6.70
N SER A 214 6.84 -6.62 7.98
CA SER A 214 8.04 -6.66 8.82
C SER A 214 9.06 -7.67 8.29
N THR A 215 8.62 -8.91 8.02
CA THR A 215 9.51 -9.96 7.50
C THR A 215 10.10 -9.54 6.15
N ARG A 216 9.28 -9.07 5.21
CA ARG A 216 9.76 -8.69 3.87
C ARG A 216 10.68 -7.48 3.90
N ALA A 217 10.41 -6.48 4.75
CA ALA A 217 11.26 -5.31 4.88
C ALA A 217 12.62 -5.66 5.48
N SER A 218 12.66 -6.42 6.59
CA SER A 218 13.90 -6.83 7.24
C SER A 218 14.76 -7.71 6.33
N THR A 219 14.16 -8.73 5.68
CA THR A 219 14.90 -9.57 4.71
C THR A 219 15.45 -8.74 3.55
N SER A 220 14.65 -7.82 2.99
CA SER A 220 15.09 -6.99 1.86
C SER A 220 16.22 -6.04 2.27
N ALA A 221 16.13 -5.44 3.47
CA ALA A 221 17.19 -4.59 4.00
C ALA A 221 18.49 -5.37 4.23
N GLY A 222 18.40 -6.58 4.80
CA GLY A 222 19.56 -7.46 4.99
C GLY A 222 20.25 -7.87 3.69
N ASN A 223 19.50 -8.03 2.61
CA ASN A 223 20.05 -8.40 1.30
C ASN A 223 20.73 -7.22 0.58
N TYR A 224 20.12 -6.03 0.60
CA TYR A 224 20.64 -4.86 -0.15
C TYR A 224 21.63 -4.02 0.64
N TYR A 225 21.51 -4.00 1.96
CA TYR A 225 22.36 -3.25 2.87
C TYR A 225 22.87 -4.19 3.97
N PRO A 226 23.64 -5.23 3.59
CA PRO A 226 24.25 -6.12 4.56
C PRO A 226 25.23 -5.31 5.41
N ASP A 227 24.97 -5.25 6.70
CA ASP A 227 25.81 -4.52 7.63
C ASP A 227 27.08 -5.33 7.92
N SER A 228 28.25 -4.76 7.69
CA SER A 228 29.51 -5.32 8.20
C SER A 228 29.67 -5.11 9.73
N TYR A 229 28.88 -4.20 10.33
CA TYR A 229 28.89 -3.89 11.77
C TYR A 229 27.85 -4.67 12.61
N GLY A 230 26.80 -5.22 11.98
CA GLY A 230 25.68 -5.87 12.67
C GLY A 230 26.00 -7.29 13.21
N SER A 231 27.08 -7.91 12.75
CA SER A 231 27.45 -9.28 13.14
C SER A 231 27.88 -9.41 14.61
N TYR A 232 28.34 -8.32 15.25
CA TYR A 232 28.87 -8.38 16.62
C TYR A 232 27.80 -8.51 17.72
N TYR A 233 26.52 -8.24 17.43
CA TYR A 233 25.42 -8.27 18.43
C TYR A 233 24.28 -9.26 18.11
N GLY A 234 24.50 -10.23 17.22
CA GLY A 234 23.57 -11.37 17.05
C GLY A 234 22.22 -11.08 16.38
N TYR A 235 22.02 -9.89 15.80
CA TYR A 235 20.84 -9.59 14.98
C TYR A 235 21.08 -10.07 13.54
N ALA A 236 20.61 -11.28 13.23
CA ALA A 236 20.51 -11.75 11.85
C ALA A 236 19.45 -10.93 11.08
N GLY A 237 19.88 -9.87 10.39
CA GLY A 237 19.15 -9.28 9.26
C GLY A 237 18.69 -7.83 9.43
N GLY A 238 19.36 -6.92 8.69
CA GLY A 238 18.87 -5.58 8.36
C GLY A 238 19.79 -4.49 8.90
N GLY A 239 20.47 -3.76 7.99
CA GLY A 239 21.46 -2.72 8.29
C GLY A 239 21.12 -1.88 9.51
N GLY A 240 22.07 -1.74 10.42
CA GLY A 240 21.92 -1.37 11.82
C GLY A 240 21.22 -0.04 12.07
N THR A 241 20.94 0.26 13.33
CA THR A 241 20.12 1.43 13.71
C THR A 241 20.67 2.74 13.17
N ASP A 242 19.79 3.62 12.71
CA ASP A 242 20.10 4.94 12.13
C ASP A 242 20.96 4.94 10.86
N THR A 243 21.19 3.76 10.26
CA THR A 243 21.97 3.62 9.02
C THR A 243 21.13 3.82 7.77
N ARG A 244 21.79 3.83 6.61
CA ARG A 244 21.12 3.77 5.30
C ARG A 244 20.23 2.53 5.16
N GLY A 245 20.66 1.38 5.71
CA GLY A 245 19.88 0.14 5.69
C GLY A 245 18.63 0.23 6.56
N ASP A 246 18.74 0.90 7.70
CA ASP A 246 17.64 1.25 8.60
C ASP A 246 16.60 2.11 7.89
N ALA A 247 17.05 3.19 7.27
CA ALA A 247 16.19 4.11 6.53
C ALA A 247 15.47 3.41 5.37
N TYR A 248 16.16 2.53 4.65
CA TYR A 248 15.53 1.65 3.66
C TYR A 248 14.47 0.74 4.29
N ARG A 249 14.79 0.08 5.41
CA ARG A 249 13.89 -0.84 6.11
C ARG A 249 12.61 -0.13 6.53
N HIS A 250 12.69 1.02 7.19
CA HIS A 250 11.53 1.80 7.65
C HIS A 250 10.69 2.31 6.48
N THR A 251 11.34 2.89 5.46
CA THR A 251 10.64 3.36 4.25
C THR A 251 9.92 2.22 3.54
N LEU A 252 10.56 1.06 3.38
CA LEU A 252 9.96 -0.12 2.75
C LEU A 252 8.84 -0.70 3.61
N TRP A 253 9.10 -0.88 4.91
CA TRP A 253 8.14 -1.44 5.86
C TRP A 253 6.83 -0.66 5.84
N ASN A 254 6.87 0.67 5.87
CA ASN A 254 5.65 1.47 5.89
C ASN A 254 4.91 1.50 4.54
N ALA A 255 5.64 1.43 3.42
CA ALA A 255 5.01 1.21 2.11
C ALA A 255 4.31 -0.16 2.04
N LEU A 256 4.92 -1.22 2.60
CA LEU A 256 4.36 -2.56 2.61
C LEU A 256 3.19 -2.71 3.59
N LEU A 257 3.20 -2.03 4.73
CA LEU A 257 2.06 -1.98 5.65
C LEU A 257 0.80 -1.47 4.94
N ALA A 258 0.92 -0.38 4.18
CA ALA A 258 -0.20 0.15 3.39
C ALA A 258 -0.59 -0.82 2.27
N ASN A 259 0.38 -1.47 1.62
CA ASN A 259 0.08 -2.41 0.54
C ASN A 259 -0.62 -3.68 1.03
N TYR A 260 -0.29 -4.15 2.23
CA TYR A 260 -0.73 -5.42 2.77
C TYR A 260 -1.94 -5.33 3.70
N TYR A 261 -2.36 -4.15 4.11
CA TYR A 261 -3.58 -4.03 4.90
C TYR A 261 -4.81 -4.31 4.03
N PRO A 262 -5.61 -5.36 4.30
CA PRO A 262 -6.78 -5.68 3.50
C PRO A 262 -7.90 -4.66 3.70
N THR A 263 -8.38 -4.11 2.59
CA THR A 263 -9.59 -3.28 2.51
C THR A 263 -10.31 -3.59 1.20
N VAL A 264 -11.62 -3.36 1.16
CA VAL A 264 -12.43 -3.58 -0.05
C VAL A 264 -11.97 -2.71 -1.23
N SER A 265 -11.87 -1.38 -1.08
CA SER A 265 -11.42 -0.51 -2.18
C SER A 265 -10.76 0.82 -1.76
N SER A 266 -10.46 1.01 -0.46
CA SER A 266 -10.04 2.31 0.08
C SER A 266 -8.53 2.49 0.30
N LYS A 267 -7.96 3.62 -0.17
CA LYS A 267 -6.55 4.00 0.11
C LYS A 267 -6.35 4.60 1.50
N ALA A 268 -7.27 5.47 1.93
CA ALA A 268 -7.12 6.24 3.16
C ALA A 268 -6.98 5.35 4.42
N PRO A 269 -7.81 4.31 4.63
CA PRO A 269 -7.65 3.41 5.77
C PRO A 269 -6.31 2.66 5.76
N ARG A 270 -5.81 2.26 4.59
CA ARG A 270 -4.50 1.58 4.45
C ARG A 270 -3.34 2.48 4.86
N MET A 271 -3.37 3.75 4.45
CA MET A 271 -2.34 4.73 4.85
C MET A 271 -2.43 5.07 6.35
N ALA A 272 -3.65 5.24 6.86
CA ALA A 272 -3.90 5.50 8.27
C ALA A 272 -3.46 4.32 9.15
N PHE A 273 -3.73 3.09 8.73
CA PHE A 273 -3.21 1.88 9.36
C PHE A 273 -1.68 1.86 9.39
N ALA A 274 -1.03 2.06 8.24
CA ALA A 274 0.43 2.06 8.16
C ALA A 274 1.08 3.12 9.07
N LYS A 275 0.44 4.30 9.18
CA LYS A 275 0.84 5.34 10.12
C LYS A 275 0.66 4.87 11.57
N ALA A 276 -0.53 4.38 11.93
CA ALA A 276 -0.83 3.93 13.28
C ALA A 276 0.13 2.83 13.76
N VAL A 277 0.51 1.89 12.89
CA VAL A 277 1.49 0.84 13.21
C VAL A 277 2.89 1.42 13.42
N ALA A 278 3.32 2.35 12.58
CA ALA A 278 4.61 3.02 12.78
C ALA A 278 4.64 3.85 14.06
N ASP A 279 3.60 4.64 14.31
CA ASP A 279 3.49 5.43 15.54
C ASP A 279 3.53 4.52 16.78
N ALA A 280 2.75 3.44 16.78
CA ALA A 280 2.76 2.46 17.86
C ALA A 280 4.12 1.77 18.03
N ASN A 281 4.87 1.53 16.94
CA ASN A 281 6.22 0.95 17.02
C ASN A 281 7.20 1.89 17.75
N GLU A 282 7.15 3.18 17.45
CA GLU A 282 7.99 4.17 18.13
C GLU A 282 7.56 4.38 19.59
N GLU A 283 6.25 4.49 19.84
CA GLU A 283 5.70 4.65 21.21
C GLU A 283 5.91 3.42 22.11
N CYS A 284 6.08 2.24 21.53
CA CYS A 284 6.39 1.01 22.28
C CYS A 284 7.90 0.87 22.55
N ASN A 285 8.74 1.82 22.10
CA ASN A 285 10.18 1.81 22.27
C ASN A 285 10.66 3.04 23.06
N ASP A 286 10.45 3.02 24.37
CA ASP A 286 10.76 4.13 25.31
C ASP A 286 12.24 4.54 25.37
N SER A 287 13.13 3.76 24.74
CA SER A 287 14.58 4.01 24.74
C SER A 287 15.11 4.66 23.46
N ASN A 288 14.26 4.90 22.45
CA ASN A 288 14.71 5.44 21.18
C ASN A 288 15.10 6.93 21.33
N PRO A 289 16.33 7.35 20.97
CA PRO A 289 16.69 8.76 21.00
C PRO A 289 15.78 9.60 20.10
N ILE A 290 15.50 10.85 20.51
CA ILE A 290 14.54 11.73 19.80
C ILE A 290 14.89 12.02 18.32
N ASP A 291 16.16 11.86 17.92
CA ASP A 291 16.60 12.01 16.55
C ASP A 291 16.46 10.73 15.73
N SER A 292 16.68 9.56 16.35
CA SER A 292 16.34 8.25 15.79
C SER A 292 14.84 8.16 15.52
N GLU A 293 14.01 8.45 16.53
CA GLU A 293 12.55 8.49 16.41
C GLU A 293 12.10 9.46 15.28
N ALA A 294 12.70 10.66 15.21
CA ALA A 294 12.38 11.62 14.15
C ALA A 294 12.75 11.11 12.75
N MET A 295 13.88 10.40 12.62
CA MET A 295 14.28 9.76 11.35
C MET A 295 13.28 8.68 10.96
N ASP A 296 12.86 7.85 11.90
CA ASP A 296 11.91 6.76 11.67
C ASP A 296 10.55 7.32 11.23
N TYR A 297 10.02 8.32 11.93
CA TYR A 297 8.78 9.00 11.51
C TYR A 297 8.87 9.60 10.11
N HIS A 298 9.96 10.28 9.78
CA HIS A 298 10.19 10.91 8.49
C HIS A 298 10.24 9.87 7.36
N ASN A 299 11.06 8.83 7.53
CA ASN A 299 11.24 7.77 6.54
C ASN A 299 9.98 6.90 6.38
N ASN A 300 9.27 6.61 7.47
CA ASN A 300 7.97 5.94 7.43
C ASN A 300 6.94 6.73 6.60
N ALA A 301 6.91 8.07 6.76
CA ALA A 301 6.02 8.92 5.97
C ALA A 301 6.33 8.88 4.46
N ILE A 302 7.61 8.85 4.09
CA ILE A 302 8.05 8.66 2.69
C ILE A 302 7.56 7.31 2.15
N GLY A 303 7.63 6.24 2.96
CA GLY A 303 7.13 4.92 2.60
C GLY A 303 5.65 4.93 2.20
N ARG A 304 4.79 5.53 3.03
CA ARG A 304 3.35 5.67 2.72
C ARG A 304 3.13 6.47 1.44
N LYS A 305 3.88 7.55 1.27
CA LYS A 305 3.81 8.40 0.08
C LYS A 305 4.17 7.63 -1.18
N ILE A 306 5.25 6.85 -1.17
CA ILE A 306 5.65 5.99 -2.31
C ILE A 306 4.52 5.04 -2.69
N TRP A 307 3.90 4.36 -1.72
CA TRP A 307 2.78 3.48 -2.01
C TRP A 307 1.57 4.24 -2.58
N ASN A 308 1.20 5.36 -1.96
CA ASN A 308 0.06 6.18 -2.37
C ASN A 308 0.21 6.73 -3.79
N ASP A 309 1.38 7.29 -4.13
CA ASP A 309 1.67 7.89 -5.44
C ASP A 309 1.68 6.84 -6.56
N ASN A 310 1.89 5.57 -6.22
CA ASN A 310 1.94 4.45 -7.16
C ASN A 310 0.69 3.55 -7.07
N THR A 311 -0.37 4.00 -6.41
CA THR A 311 -1.64 3.28 -6.28
C THR A 311 -2.79 4.14 -6.80
N SER A 312 -3.54 3.64 -7.78
CA SER A 312 -4.75 4.29 -8.29
C SER A 312 -6.01 3.47 -7.99
N TYR A 313 -7.18 4.07 -8.14
CA TYR A 313 -8.44 3.36 -8.03
C TYR A 313 -8.78 2.64 -9.34
N LYS A 314 -9.39 1.46 -9.23
CA LYS A 314 -10.13 0.82 -10.32
C LYS A 314 -11.55 1.38 -10.28
N LYS A 315 -12.05 1.83 -11.43
CA LYS A 315 -13.34 2.51 -11.53
C LYS A 315 -14.25 1.83 -12.53
N THR A 316 -15.53 1.71 -12.20
CA THR A 316 -16.55 1.28 -13.16
C THR A 316 -16.73 2.35 -14.23
N TRP A 317 -17.48 2.03 -15.29
CA TRP A 317 -17.84 3.00 -16.34
C TRP A 317 -18.50 4.28 -15.79
N PHE A 318 -19.26 4.16 -14.69
CA PHE A 318 -19.92 5.28 -14.02
C PHE A 318 -19.03 6.01 -13.00
N GLY A 319 -17.77 5.61 -12.85
CA GLY A 319 -16.79 6.30 -12.01
C GLY A 319 -16.68 5.79 -10.57
N TRP A 320 -17.45 4.75 -10.20
CA TRP A 320 -17.48 4.16 -8.86
C TRP A 320 -16.24 3.31 -8.58
N ASN A 321 -15.66 3.44 -7.39
CA ASN A 321 -14.44 2.72 -7.03
C ASN A 321 -14.75 1.27 -6.60
N TYR A 322 -14.31 0.29 -7.38
CA TYR A 322 -14.49 -1.15 -7.06
C TYR A 322 -13.21 -1.85 -6.62
N GLY A 323 -12.07 -1.16 -6.63
CA GLY A 323 -10.80 -1.74 -6.21
C GLY A 323 -9.62 -0.78 -6.33
N LEU A 324 -8.41 -1.32 -6.14
CA LEU A 324 -7.16 -0.57 -6.21
C LEU A 324 -6.17 -1.22 -7.18
N ASN A 325 -5.53 -0.41 -8.02
CA ASN A 325 -4.34 -0.78 -8.77
C ASN A 325 -3.12 -0.59 -7.87
N THR A 326 -2.84 -1.56 -7.01
CA THR A 326 -1.67 -1.49 -6.12
C THR A 326 -0.40 -2.01 -6.81
N PRO A 327 0.79 -1.43 -6.52
CA PRO A 327 2.03 -1.90 -7.09
C PRO A 327 2.43 -3.26 -6.51
N SER A 328 3.19 -4.04 -7.30
CA SER A 328 3.77 -5.29 -6.80
C SER A 328 4.76 -5.04 -5.67
N THR A 329 4.99 -6.05 -4.84
CA THR A 329 6.00 -5.96 -3.77
C THR A 329 7.39 -5.66 -4.34
N SER A 330 7.75 -6.29 -5.47
CA SER A 330 9.00 -6.03 -6.17
C SER A 330 9.11 -4.57 -6.62
N ARG A 331 8.04 -4.02 -7.21
CA ARG A 331 7.99 -2.62 -7.62
C ARG A 331 8.16 -1.66 -6.45
N ILE A 332 7.54 -1.92 -5.30
CA ILE A 332 7.72 -1.10 -4.09
C ILE A 332 9.19 -1.16 -3.63
N LYS A 333 9.81 -2.34 -3.60
CA LYS A 333 11.24 -2.49 -3.23
C LYS A 333 12.15 -1.66 -4.14
N ASP A 334 11.89 -1.66 -5.44
CA ASP A 334 12.65 -0.86 -6.41
C ASP A 334 12.48 0.64 -6.20
N LEU A 335 11.23 1.10 -6.02
CA LEU A 335 10.92 2.51 -5.76
C LEU A 335 11.57 3.03 -4.49
N VAL A 336 11.55 2.22 -3.43
CA VAL A 336 12.17 2.56 -2.14
C VAL A 336 13.70 2.52 -2.25
N ARG A 337 14.27 1.52 -2.93
CA ARG A 337 15.72 1.47 -3.19
C ARG A 337 16.17 2.70 -3.95
N GLU A 338 15.43 3.10 -4.98
CA GLU A 338 15.70 4.33 -5.71
C GLU A 338 15.59 5.58 -4.84
N ALA A 339 14.61 5.65 -3.92
CA ALA A 339 14.52 6.75 -2.96
C ALA A 339 15.76 6.83 -2.07
N VAL A 340 16.25 5.70 -1.57
CA VAL A 340 17.43 5.64 -0.70
C VAL A 340 18.72 5.90 -1.47
N ASP A 341 18.93 5.27 -2.62
CA ASP A 341 20.20 5.33 -3.36
C ASP A 341 20.36 6.61 -4.17
N LYS A 342 19.27 7.27 -4.54
CA LYS A 342 19.31 8.45 -5.43
C LYS A 342 18.80 9.73 -4.79
N ARG A 343 18.04 9.63 -3.70
CA ARG A 343 17.32 10.75 -3.08
C ARG A 343 17.43 10.75 -1.55
N SER A 344 18.45 10.11 -0.97
CA SER A 344 18.73 10.23 0.46
C SER A 344 19.69 11.38 0.77
N CYS A 345 19.70 11.81 2.02
CA CYS A 345 20.66 12.76 2.54
C CYS A 345 21.21 12.30 3.89
N PHE A 346 22.54 12.28 4.02
CA PHE A 346 23.22 11.93 5.26
C PHE A 346 23.30 13.15 6.19
N ILE A 347 22.69 13.06 7.37
CA ILE A 347 22.77 14.14 8.36
C ILE A 347 23.96 13.85 9.27
N VAL A 348 24.97 14.73 9.23
CA VAL A 348 26.27 14.44 9.87
C VAL A 348 26.15 14.66 11.37
N LYS A 349 26.10 13.59 12.17
CA LYS A 349 25.91 13.70 13.63
C LYS A 349 27.21 13.80 14.42
N THR A 350 28.16 12.92 14.13
CA THR A 350 29.40 12.76 14.91
C THR A 350 30.57 13.46 14.23
N LYS A 351 31.38 14.19 15.00
CA LYS A 351 32.69 14.67 14.53
C LYS A 351 33.68 13.51 14.52
N ASN A 352 34.32 13.29 13.37
CA ASN A 352 35.46 12.38 13.21
C ASN A 352 36.51 13.09 12.34
N SER A 353 37.79 13.09 12.71
CA SER A 353 38.84 13.77 11.93
C SER A 353 39.18 13.10 10.59
N THR A 354 38.92 11.80 10.43
CA THR A 354 39.35 11.03 9.24
C THR A 354 38.25 10.85 8.20
N ASP A 355 36.99 10.82 8.64
CA ASP A 355 35.90 10.36 7.79
C ASP A 355 35.14 11.53 7.18
N PHE A 356 35.07 11.59 5.85
CA PHE A 356 34.19 12.55 5.17
C PHE A 356 32.73 12.05 5.20
N PRO A 357 31.72 12.90 5.46
CA PRO A 357 31.80 14.35 5.75
C PRO A 357 31.93 14.71 7.24
N ASN A 358 32.07 13.74 8.14
CA ASN A 358 32.20 13.94 9.59
C ASN A 358 33.38 14.84 9.97
N ASN A 359 34.44 14.86 9.15
CA ASN A 359 35.61 15.71 9.30
C ASN A 359 35.33 17.19 9.04
N LEU A 360 34.21 17.54 8.42
CA LEU A 360 33.80 18.92 8.19
C LEU A 360 33.07 19.54 9.38
N LEU A 361 32.59 18.74 10.35
CA LEU A 361 31.97 19.30 11.55
C LEU A 361 33.02 19.99 12.44
N PRO A 362 32.67 21.11 13.11
CA PRO A 362 33.52 21.67 14.16
C PRO A 362 33.45 20.83 15.45
N GLN A 363 32.27 20.28 15.77
CA GLN A 363 32.01 19.43 16.93
C GLN A 363 30.81 18.50 16.66
N SER A 364 30.68 17.43 17.44
CA SER A 364 29.51 16.54 17.36
C SER A 364 28.22 17.27 17.72
N GLN A 365 27.14 16.92 17.03
CA GLN A 365 25.83 17.51 17.22
C GLN A 365 24.98 16.72 18.21
N LYS A 366 24.17 17.44 18.98
CA LYS A 366 23.21 16.85 19.94
C LYS A 366 21.94 16.39 19.23
N ALA A 367 21.25 15.42 19.82
CA ALA A 367 20.00 14.87 19.27
C ALA A 367 18.94 15.93 18.91
N PRO A 368 18.68 16.99 19.71
CA PRO A 368 17.72 18.03 19.30
C PRO A 368 18.10 18.75 18.01
N GLN A 369 19.40 18.93 17.74
CA GLN A 369 19.89 19.59 16.52
C GLN A 369 19.68 18.69 15.30
N ILE A 370 19.93 17.39 15.44
CA ILE A 370 19.69 16.39 14.38
C ILE A 370 18.20 16.28 14.09
N LYS A 371 17.35 16.18 15.13
CA LYS A 371 15.89 16.21 14.98
C LYS A 371 15.43 17.44 14.19
N ALA A 372 15.93 18.64 14.52
CA ALA A 372 15.58 19.85 13.79
C ALA A 372 16.00 19.80 12.31
N LYS A 373 17.17 19.23 11.98
CA LYS A 373 17.59 19.04 10.58
C LYS A 373 16.71 18.03 9.84
N ILE A 374 16.29 16.95 10.51
CA ILE A 374 15.35 15.97 9.95
C ILE A 374 14.02 16.63 9.62
N LEU A 375 13.42 17.34 10.58
CA LEU A 375 12.13 18.02 10.41
C LEU A 375 12.15 19.10 9.30
N ASN A 376 13.31 19.71 9.05
CA ASN A 376 13.52 20.67 7.95
C ASN A 376 13.97 20.01 6.63
N THR A 377 14.00 18.68 6.54
CA THR A 377 14.36 17.98 5.31
C THR A 377 13.12 17.79 4.43
N ASN A 378 13.32 17.85 3.11
CA ASN A 378 12.25 17.66 2.15
C ASN A 378 11.54 16.32 2.38
N ALA A 379 10.21 16.33 2.33
CA ALA A 379 9.38 15.14 2.55
C ALA A 379 9.53 14.04 1.47
N ASN A 380 10.37 14.23 0.45
CA ASN A 380 10.74 13.20 -0.53
C ASN A 380 12.22 12.79 -0.43
N THR A 381 12.94 13.28 0.59
CA THR A 381 14.35 12.97 0.81
C THR A 381 14.48 12.07 2.02
N VAL A 382 14.89 10.82 1.80
CA VAL A 382 15.17 9.86 2.88
C VAL A 382 16.36 10.35 3.71
N VAL A 383 16.34 10.17 5.02
CA VAL A 383 17.43 10.61 5.89
C VAL A 383 17.98 9.47 6.74
N TYR A 384 19.26 9.57 7.06
CA TYR A 384 19.96 8.69 8.00
C TYR A 384 21.20 9.41 8.52
N PHE A 385 21.77 8.95 9.63
CA PHE A 385 22.87 9.68 10.30
C PHE A 385 23.95 8.78 10.92
N LYS A 386 23.92 7.47 10.66
CA LYS A 386 25.04 6.54 10.91
C LYS A 386 25.50 5.83 9.63
N GLY A 387 26.76 5.39 9.64
CA GLY A 387 27.39 4.73 8.50
C GLY A 387 27.92 5.72 7.46
N THR A 388 28.04 5.26 6.21
CA THR A 388 28.63 6.03 5.12
C THR A 388 27.59 6.83 4.34
N ILE A 389 27.99 8.00 3.86
CA ILE A 389 27.21 8.75 2.87
C ILE A 389 27.02 7.91 1.60
N VAL A 390 25.87 8.05 0.93
CA VAL A 390 25.64 7.44 -0.36
C VAL A 390 26.75 7.88 -1.34
N PRO A 391 27.32 6.98 -2.16
CA PRO A 391 28.33 7.38 -3.13
C PRO A 391 27.79 8.40 -4.13
N SER A 392 28.64 9.35 -4.55
CA SER A 392 28.34 10.18 -5.72
C SER A 392 28.06 9.29 -6.93
N ARG A 393 27.08 9.68 -7.75
CA ARG A 393 26.71 8.94 -8.96
C ARG A 393 26.94 9.80 -10.19
N TYR A 394 27.03 9.16 -11.35
CA TYR A 394 27.24 9.85 -12.61
C TYR A 394 26.04 9.63 -13.53
N THR A 395 25.64 10.69 -14.22
CA THR A 395 24.66 10.62 -15.31
C THR A 395 25.25 11.26 -16.56
N TYR A 396 24.54 11.16 -17.67
CA TYR A 396 24.89 11.87 -18.90
C TYR A 396 23.80 12.86 -19.25
N ARG A 397 24.19 14.07 -19.64
CA ARG A 397 23.28 15.03 -20.28
C ARG A 397 23.69 15.25 -21.73
N SER A 398 22.69 15.48 -22.57
CA SER A 398 22.88 15.88 -23.95
C SER A 398 23.17 17.37 -23.97
N VAL A 399 24.34 17.78 -24.46
CA VAL A 399 24.71 19.19 -24.60
C VAL A 399 24.88 19.49 -26.07
N PHE A 400 24.26 20.57 -26.53
CA PHE A 400 24.44 21.05 -27.90
C PHE A 400 25.93 21.22 -28.18
N SER A 401 26.39 20.65 -29.28
CA SER A 401 27.79 20.66 -29.71
C SER A 401 27.97 21.68 -30.83
N HIS A 402 27.33 21.43 -31.97
CA HIS A 402 27.36 22.32 -33.14
C HIS A 402 26.19 21.98 -34.07
N TRP A 403 25.99 22.83 -35.09
CA TRP A 403 25.14 22.51 -36.22
C TRP A 403 25.94 21.70 -37.25
N GLU A 404 25.34 20.67 -37.82
CA GLU A 404 25.82 20.02 -39.03
C GLU A 404 24.93 20.45 -40.19
N TYR A 405 25.55 20.95 -41.25
CA TYR A 405 24.87 21.46 -42.43
C TYR A 405 24.92 20.40 -43.54
N TYR A 406 23.81 20.23 -44.25
CA TYR A 406 23.69 19.28 -45.35
C TYR A 406 23.01 19.93 -46.55
N ASP A 407 23.17 19.32 -47.72
CA ASP A 407 22.54 19.79 -48.97
C ASP A 407 21.04 19.43 -48.94
N CYS A 408 20.18 20.44 -49.05
CA CYS A 408 18.72 20.25 -49.05
C CYS A 408 18.20 19.59 -50.33
N ASP A 409 18.98 19.60 -51.41
CA ASP A 409 18.52 19.12 -52.73
C ASP A 409 18.87 17.64 -52.98
N ARG A 410 19.55 16.95 -52.04
CA ARG A 410 19.91 15.53 -52.14
C ARG A 410 19.63 14.79 -50.84
N PHE A 411 18.45 14.17 -50.74
CA PHE A 411 18.00 13.43 -49.56
C PHE A 411 18.78 12.14 -49.25
N ASP A 412 19.63 11.65 -50.18
CA ASP A 412 20.22 10.29 -50.08
C ASP A 412 21.74 10.22 -49.92
N ASP A 413 22.48 11.34 -49.85
CA ASP A 413 23.95 11.27 -49.79
C ASP A 413 24.52 12.35 -48.85
N ILE A 414 24.76 11.99 -47.59
CA ILE A 414 25.40 12.84 -46.57
C ILE A 414 26.88 13.01 -46.95
N ARG A 415 27.17 13.87 -47.93
CA ARG A 415 28.54 14.33 -48.22
C ARG A 415 28.72 15.73 -47.63
N ILE A 416 29.64 15.83 -46.68
CA ILE A 416 30.05 17.08 -46.04
C ILE A 416 30.72 17.97 -47.10
N ALA A 417 29.95 18.85 -47.75
CA ALA A 417 30.47 19.80 -48.72
C ALA A 417 31.04 21.02 -47.97
N GLN A 418 32.38 21.18 -47.99
CA GLN A 418 33.11 22.24 -47.28
C GLN A 418 32.84 23.69 -47.75
N ARG A 419 31.88 23.94 -48.64
CA ARG A 419 31.68 25.27 -49.27
C ARG A 419 30.23 25.61 -49.65
N ILE A 420 29.26 25.39 -48.77
CA ILE A 420 27.90 25.94 -48.96
C ILE A 420 27.69 27.08 -47.95
N ARG A 421 27.19 28.23 -48.41
CA ARG A 421 26.72 29.30 -47.52
C ARG A 421 25.45 28.77 -46.83
N PRO A 422 25.48 28.50 -45.52
CA PRO A 422 24.39 27.80 -44.85
C PRO A 422 23.14 28.70 -44.77
N ILE A 423 22.03 28.22 -45.32
CA ILE A 423 20.68 28.74 -45.06
C ILE A 423 20.11 27.99 -43.85
N GLU A 424 19.34 28.69 -43.00
CA GLU A 424 18.92 28.20 -41.68
C GLU A 424 18.07 26.91 -41.73
N GLU A 425 17.45 26.63 -42.87
CA GLU A 425 16.57 25.49 -43.12
C GLU A 425 17.30 24.15 -43.29
N CYS A 426 18.60 24.15 -43.61
CA CYS A 426 19.38 22.95 -43.98
C CYS A 426 20.45 22.59 -42.93
N ARG A 427 20.04 22.48 -41.65
CA ARG A 427 20.95 22.12 -40.54
C ARG A 427 20.29 21.18 -39.54
N ARG A 428 21.09 20.28 -38.96
CA ARG A 428 20.70 19.47 -37.80
C ARG A 428 21.55 19.78 -36.58
N ALA A 429 20.92 19.83 -35.41
CA ALA A 429 21.63 20.03 -34.15
C ALA A 429 22.35 18.74 -33.75
N ILE A 430 23.66 18.80 -33.61
CA ILE A 430 24.46 17.71 -33.07
C ILE A 430 24.66 17.94 -31.58
N TYR A 431 24.39 16.90 -30.80
CA TYR A 431 24.58 16.91 -29.36
C TYR A 431 25.66 15.92 -28.97
N ARG A 432 26.49 16.30 -27.99
CA ARG A 432 27.46 15.41 -27.36
C ARG A 432 26.97 14.99 -25.97
N ARG A 433 27.38 13.81 -25.54
CA ARG A 433 27.10 13.32 -24.18
C ARG A 433 28.16 13.85 -23.23
N GLU A 434 27.74 14.65 -22.26
CA GLU A 434 28.59 15.12 -21.17
C GLU A 434 28.29 14.33 -19.91
N ARG A 435 29.33 13.80 -19.24
CA ARG A 435 29.21 13.12 -17.95
C ARG A 435 29.06 14.16 -16.84
N VAL A 436 28.02 14.04 -16.04
CA VAL A 436 27.71 14.93 -14.91
C VAL A 436 27.72 14.13 -13.62
N GLU A 437 28.49 14.60 -12.63
CA GLU A 437 28.44 14.06 -11.28
C GLU A 437 27.21 14.62 -10.55
N ILE A 438 26.41 13.71 -9.99
CA ILE A 438 25.37 14.02 -9.03
C ILE A 438 25.98 13.77 -7.65
N LYS A 439 26.37 14.87 -7.00
CA LYS A 439 26.98 14.84 -5.67
C LYS A 439 26.02 14.23 -4.65
N ALA A 440 26.58 13.40 -3.78
CA ALA A 440 25.85 12.87 -2.64
C ALA A 440 25.37 13.99 -1.70
N CYS A 441 24.15 13.86 -1.18
CA CYS A 441 23.61 14.84 -0.24
C CYS A 441 24.11 14.54 1.17
N TYR A 442 24.65 15.57 1.83
CA TYR A 442 24.85 15.58 3.28
C TYR A 442 24.50 16.94 3.87
N LYS A 443 24.17 16.96 5.16
CA LYS A 443 23.88 18.17 5.94
C LYS A 443 24.77 18.21 7.18
N LEU A 444 25.69 19.17 7.22
CA LEU A 444 26.45 19.54 8.43
C LEU A 444 25.54 20.20 9.43
#